data_AF-A0A918FBD1-F1
#
_entry.id   AF-A0A918FBD1-F1
#
_cell.length_a   1.000
_cell.length_b   1.000
_cell.length_c   1.000
_cell.angle_alpha   90.00
_cell.angle_beta   90.00
_cell.angle_gamma   90.00
#
_symmetry.space_group_name_H-M   'P 1'
#
loop_
_entity.id
_entity.type
_entity.pdbx_description
1 polymer ?
#
loop_
_entity_poly.entity_id
_entity_poly.type
_entity_poly.pdbx_seq_one_letter_code
_entity_poly.pdbx_strand_id
1 'polypeptide(L)'
;MGAALLAAVVAAVSVFAAAPAAAEPIQNPVWSTTTLGDLTVGQDVGTIQLQASPADYFAVTMGVLPSGLNMDPSGRITGTPTSAGGYFVQITAVDNEGGGLSSYDFNGTVQAAPPPVTWVTTSLPAATVGTPYSQTLLAQNATWYNVSSGVLPAGLTLTGATISGTPSVAGTFPITVEAWGNGMFDLAYFTIEVTAPVDPWMTKTLPQLEQGIHIDTVIDVENVASLRLVAGALPAGLAFFEDTWLHLVGSPSALGPYDFTLSVDVDGVSYPQRFTGTVKWPMPSFAAQGLPRAKVGHQYSAQVVASNWSELGLIAGELPAGLTMDGSGAISGVPTAAGASQFMVTLSNPDYAPGLVLKSFIIFIDPAAPIFTDGVDPLEFQVGEPFSRTFTSDQEAEFSIRYGAVPAGTSLTSEGVLSGTPTQSGSYSFSIEVSNEFGSTLRVYTGTVLPAKTTPATPVNTTSATEAKAGAQLEVTGTGFTPGELVEVWLHSTPVQLGELTADAAGNVRGTFTLPANLEPGVHHVVLVDEHGVEYVSGDLTITAAEGGAAPAAPVTPTKPAAAKPSATQLPALGFESGTAAVLVGTMLLLGTALLLVGRRRTDAER
;
A
#
# COMPACT_ATOMS: atom_id res chain seq x y z
N MET A 1 -16.96 -27.51 132.30
CA MET A 1 -18.14 -28.07 132.99
C MET A 1 -18.47 -27.21 134.20
N GLY A 2 -19.72 -27.26 134.70
CA GLY A 2 -20.17 -26.36 135.76
C GLY A 2 -19.46 -26.55 137.10
N ALA A 3 -19.51 -25.53 137.95
CA ALA A 3 -18.97 -25.58 139.30
C ALA A 3 -19.88 -26.41 140.23
N ALA A 4 -19.27 -27.30 141.01
CA ALA A 4 -19.84 -27.83 142.24
C ALA A 4 -18.70 -28.02 143.26
N LEU A 5 -18.82 -27.35 144.41
CA LEU A 5 -17.91 -27.45 145.55
C LEU A 5 -17.82 -28.88 146.09
N LEU A 6 -16.70 -29.22 146.71
CA LEU A 6 -16.71 -30.05 147.91
C LEU A 6 -15.71 -29.50 148.94
N ALA A 7 -16.04 -29.64 150.22
CA ALA A 7 -15.38 -28.92 151.31
C ALA A 7 -14.39 -29.78 152.11
N ALA A 8 -13.35 -29.09 152.63
CA ALA A 8 -12.61 -29.34 153.88
C ALA A 8 -12.01 -30.74 154.18
N VAL A 9 -10.72 -30.76 154.54
CA VAL A 9 -10.21 -31.28 155.84
C VAL A 9 -8.89 -30.55 156.16
N VAL A 10 -8.62 -30.32 157.45
CA VAL A 10 -7.43 -29.63 157.98
C VAL A 10 -6.47 -30.62 158.66
N ALA A 11 -5.16 -30.53 158.37
CA ALA A 11 -4.09 -30.98 159.28
C ALA A 11 -2.76 -30.25 158.93
N ALA A 12 -1.99 -29.87 159.95
CA ALA A 12 -0.88 -28.93 159.83
C ALA A 12 0.50 -29.56 159.60
N VAL A 13 1.39 -28.84 158.91
CA VAL A 13 2.84 -28.84 159.15
C VAL A 13 3.35 -27.40 159.03
N SER A 14 4.08 -26.91 160.05
CA SER A 14 4.62 -25.56 160.10
C SER A 14 6.08 -25.53 159.64
N VAL A 15 6.38 -25.00 158.44
CA VAL A 15 7.75 -24.69 158.01
C VAL A 15 7.75 -23.40 157.17
N PHE A 16 8.57 -22.43 157.60
CA PHE A 16 8.92 -21.15 156.95
C PHE A 16 7.78 -20.20 156.52
N ALA A 17 7.87 -18.97 157.03
CA ALA A 17 7.21 -17.83 156.41
C ALA A 17 7.91 -17.50 155.07
N ALA A 18 7.30 -17.91 153.96
CA ALA A 18 7.54 -17.26 152.69
C ALA A 18 6.88 -15.88 152.72
N ALA A 19 7.60 -14.86 152.27
CA ALA A 19 7.03 -13.52 152.07
C ALA A 19 5.83 -13.60 151.10
N PRO A 20 4.87 -12.66 151.15
CA PRO A 20 3.92 -12.55 150.05
C PRO A 20 4.72 -12.39 148.76
N ALA A 21 4.46 -13.25 147.77
CA ALA A 21 4.99 -13.03 146.44
C ALA A 21 4.50 -11.65 145.99
N ALA A 22 5.43 -10.72 145.81
CA ALA A 22 5.10 -9.46 145.17
C ALA A 22 4.54 -9.82 143.79
N ALA A 23 3.36 -9.32 143.45
CA ALA A 23 2.86 -9.45 142.09
C ALA A 23 3.94 -8.88 141.16
N GLU A 24 4.37 -9.66 140.17
CA GLU A 24 5.33 -9.15 139.19
C GLU A 24 4.72 -7.91 138.52
N PRO A 25 5.53 -6.88 138.23
CA PRO A 25 5.01 -5.65 137.64
C PRO A 25 4.42 -5.97 136.26
N ILE A 26 3.13 -5.65 136.08
CA ILE A 26 2.39 -5.84 134.84
C ILE A 26 3.22 -5.25 133.67
N GLN A 27 3.70 -6.13 132.79
CA GLN A 27 4.46 -5.76 131.59
C GLN A 27 3.47 -5.44 130.47
N ASN A 28 3.31 -4.18 130.11
CA ASN A 28 2.46 -3.82 128.97
C ASN A 28 3.17 -4.16 127.64
N PRO A 29 2.47 -4.75 126.65
CA PRO A 29 3.02 -5.07 125.34
C PRO A 29 3.69 -3.86 124.65
N VAL A 30 4.89 -4.04 124.14
CA VAL A 30 5.59 -3.03 123.32
C VAL A 30 5.39 -3.35 121.84
N TRP A 31 4.78 -2.45 121.10
CA TRP A 31 4.50 -2.58 119.67
C TRP A 31 5.76 -2.37 118.81
N SER A 32 5.97 -3.26 117.83
CA SER A 32 6.96 -3.07 116.75
C SER A 32 6.30 -2.83 115.38
N THR A 33 5.07 -3.31 115.15
CA THR A 33 4.29 -2.95 113.96
C THR A 33 3.62 -1.59 114.18
N THR A 34 4.02 -0.59 113.39
CA THR A 34 3.58 0.81 113.52
C THR A 34 2.74 1.32 112.35
N THR A 35 2.57 0.52 111.29
CA THR A 35 1.78 0.82 110.08
C THR A 35 1.21 -0.47 109.47
N LEU A 36 0.15 -0.35 108.68
CA LEU A 36 -0.41 -1.44 107.86
C LEU A 36 0.17 -1.46 106.42
N GLY A 37 1.07 -0.53 106.09
CA GLY A 37 1.63 -0.39 104.75
C GLY A 37 0.73 0.40 103.78
N ASP A 38 1.13 0.44 102.51
CA ASP A 38 0.40 1.15 101.46
C ASP A 38 -0.79 0.32 100.97
N LEU A 39 -2.00 0.76 101.33
CA LEU A 39 -3.24 0.09 100.96
C LEU A 39 -3.82 0.71 99.69
N THR A 40 -4.13 -0.11 98.68
CA THR A 40 -4.78 0.33 97.43
C THR A 40 -6.03 -0.51 97.18
N VAL A 41 -7.12 0.11 96.72
CA VAL A 41 -8.35 -0.61 96.38
C VAL A 41 -8.07 -1.69 95.33
N GLY A 42 -8.60 -2.90 95.56
CA GLY A 42 -8.46 -4.03 94.64
C GLY A 42 -7.11 -4.76 94.68
N GLN A 43 -6.13 -4.29 95.46
CA GLN A 43 -4.86 -5.01 95.68
C GLN A 43 -4.94 -5.86 96.95
N ASP A 44 -4.59 -7.14 96.87
CA ASP A 44 -4.49 -8.00 98.06
C ASP A 44 -3.29 -7.58 98.93
N VAL A 45 -3.50 -7.41 100.23
CA VAL A 45 -2.42 -7.09 101.18
C VAL A 45 -1.57 -8.31 101.53
N GLY A 46 -1.98 -9.50 101.06
CA GLY A 46 -1.33 -10.77 101.35
C GLY A 46 -1.51 -11.16 102.82
N THR A 47 -0.49 -10.93 103.64
CA THR A 47 -0.56 -11.15 105.09
C THR A 47 0.31 -10.14 105.82
N ILE A 48 -0.34 -9.23 106.54
CA ILE A 48 0.29 -8.33 107.49
C ILE A 48 0.23 -9.01 108.87
N GLN A 49 1.37 -9.23 109.50
CA GLN A 49 1.44 -9.77 110.85
C GLN A 49 1.72 -8.63 111.84
N LEU A 50 0.77 -8.38 112.75
CA LEU A 50 1.00 -7.48 113.87
C LEU A 50 1.98 -8.11 114.86
N GLN A 51 2.84 -7.26 115.42
CA GLN A 51 3.86 -7.62 116.39
C GLN A 51 3.84 -6.64 117.56
N ALA A 52 3.65 -7.19 118.75
CA ALA A 52 3.89 -6.58 120.04
C ALA A 52 4.44 -7.66 120.99
N SER A 53 5.20 -7.28 122.01
CA SER A 53 5.80 -8.25 122.95
C SER A 53 5.83 -7.72 124.39
N PRO A 54 5.46 -8.53 125.39
CA PRO A 54 4.73 -9.81 125.28
C PRO A 54 3.31 -9.59 124.71
N ALA A 55 2.74 -10.53 123.95
CA ALA A 55 1.36 -10.49 123.48
C ALA A 55 0.89 -11.88 123.00
N ASP A 56 -0.25 -12.35 123.49
CA ASP A 56 -0.87 -13.63 123.10
C ASP A 56 -1.93 -13.46 122.02
N TYR A 57 -2.69 -12.37 122.09
CA TYR A 57 -3.72 -12.05 121.11
C TYR A 57 -3.88 -10.54 120.92
N PHE A 58 -4.51 -10.19 119.80
CA PHE A 58 -4.80 -8.82 119.41
C PHE A 58 -6.31 -8.65 119.18
N ALA A 59 -6.85 -7.51 119.59
CA ALA A 59 -8.26 -7.19 119.41
C ALA A 59 -8.46 -5.75 118.92
N VAL A 60 -9.27 -5.57 117.86
CA VAL A 60 -9.77 -4.24 117.47
C VAL A 60 -10.63 -3.70 118.62
N THR A 61 -10.22 -2.57 119.17
CA THR A 61 -10.83 -1.98 120.38
C THR A 61 -11.64 -0.72 120.07
N MET A 62 -11.22 0.04 119.06
CA MET A 62 -11.94 1.22 118.56
C MET A 62 -11.70 1.41 117.05
N GLY A 63 -12.66 2.02 116.35
CA GLY A 63 -12.57 2.21 114.91
C GLY A 63 -12.84 0.94 114.11
N VAL A 64 -12.46 0.94 112.83
CA VAL A 64 -12.66 -0.19 111.90
C VAL A 64 -11.47 -0.34 110.97
N LEU A 65 -11.12 -1.59 110.67
CA LEU A 65 -10.22 -1.90 109.56
C LEU A 65 -10.86 -1.40 108.24
N PRO A 66 -10.03 -1.03 107.25
CA PRO A 66 -10.49 -0.76 105.89
C PRO A 66 -11.42 -1.85 105.36
N SER A 67 -12.52 -1.45 104.70
CA SER A 67 -13.49 -2.38 104.12
C SER A 67 -12.81 -3.41 103.23
N GLY A 68 -13.05 -4.69 103.49
CA GLY A 68 -12.43 -5.82 102.77
C GLY A 68 -11.19 -6.42 103.43
N LEU A 69 -10.61 -5.76 104.43
CA LEU A 69 -9.61 -6.36 105.31
C LEU A 69 -10.26 -7.06 106.51
N ASN A 70 -9.72 -8.22 106.87
CA ASN A 70 -10.12 -8.99 108.05
C ASN A 70 -8.89 -9.25 108.92
N MET A 71 -9.10 -9.32 110.23
CA MET A 71 -8.08 -9.59 111.22
C MET A 71 -8.51 -10.77 112.10
N ASP A 72 -7.61 -11.73 112.30
CA ASP A 72 -7.80 -12.80 113.29
C ASP A 72 -7.13 -12.45 114.64
N PRO A 73 -7.50 -13.15 115.74
CA PRO A 73 -6.95 -12.87 117.07
C PRO A 73 -5.43 -13.04 117.20
N SER A 74 -4.76 -13.72 116.26
CA SER A 74 -3.29 -13.88 116.29
C SER A 74 -2.54 -12.64 115.79
N GLY A 75 -3.26 -11.57 115.42
CA GLY A 75 -2.66 -10.36 114.85
C GLY A 75 -2.48 -10.41 113.34
N ARG A 76 -3.02 -11.43 112.67
CA ARG A 76 -2.89 -11.59 111.23
C ARG A 76 -3.98 -10.83 110.49
N ILE A 77 -3.61 -9.89 109.62
CA ILE A 77 -4.53 -9.13 108.75
C ILE A 77 -4.37 -9.61 107.31
N THR A 78 -5.48 -9.90 106.65
CA THR A 78 -5.55 -10.39 105.26
C THR A 78 -6.74 -9.80 104.50
N GLY A 79 -6.71 -9.85 103.17
CA GLY A 79 -7.82 -9.46 102.30
C GLY A 79 -7.50 -8.28 101.37
N THR A 80 -8.54 -7.82 100.67
CA THR A 80 -8.43 -6.84 99.59
C THR A 80 -9.26 -5.61 99.94
N PRO A 81 -8.68 -4.40 100.08
CA PRO A 81 -9.45 -3.19 100.34
C PRO A 81 -10.45 -2.91 99.21
N THR A 82 -11.71 -2.63 99.54
CA THR A 82 -12.79 -2.41 98.56
C THR A 82 -13.22 -0.96 98.38
N SER A 83 -12.85 -0.07 99.31
CA SER A 83 -13.20 1.35 99.31
C SER A 83 -11.97 2.23 99.58
N ALA A 84 -11.82 3.30 98.80
CA ALA A 84 -10.79 4.30 99.03
C ALA A 84 -11.22 5.28 100.14
N GLY A 85 -10.25 5.85 100.86
CA GLY A 85 -10.50 6.83 101.93
C GLY A 85 -9.63 6.65 103.17
N GLY A 86 -9.77 7.58 104.10
CA GLY A 86 -9.09 7.50 105.40
C GLY A 86 -9.65 6.38 106.28
N TYR A 87 -8.77 5.69 107.00
CA TYR A 87 -9.13 4.72 108.03
C TYR A 87 -8.48 5.07 109.37
N PHE A 88 -9.14 4.66 110.44
CA PHE A 88 -8.63 4.70 111.80
C PHE A 88 -9.08 3.43 112.52
N VAL A 89 -8.12 2.69 113.08
CA VAL A 89 -8.38 1.51 113.92
C VAL A 89 -7.38 1.47 115.07
N GLN A 90 -7.90 1.43 116.28
CA GLN A 90 -7.11 1.18 117.49
C GLN A 90 -7.16 -0.31 117.79
N ILE A 91 -5.99 -0.92 117.85
CA ILE A 91 -5.82 -2.34 118.15
C ILE A 91 -5.12 -2.46 119.49
N THR A 92 -5.62 -3.32 120.36
CA THR A 92 -5.00 -3.63 121.66
C THR A 92 -4.33 -4.99 121.58
N ALA A 93 -3.05 -5.02 121.92
CA ALA A 93 -2.31 -6.25 122.21
C ALA A 93 -2.56 -6.62 123.68
N VAL A 94 -2.70 -7.91 123.94
CA VAL A 94 -3.02 -8.44 125.27
C VAL A 94 -2.03 -9.54 125.63
N ASP A 95 -1.41 -9.40 126.79
CA ASP A 95 -0.67 -10.45 127.49
C ASP A 95 -1.58 -11.02 128.58
N ASN A 96 -2.05 -12.26 128.40
CA ASN A 96 -2.89 -12.96 129.37
C ASN A 96 -2.08 -13.53 130.55
N GLU A 97 -0.78 -13.74 130.37
CA GLU A 97 0.09 -14.36 131.36
C GLU A 97 0.62 -13.32 132.37
N GLY A 98 1.00 -12.13 131.88
CA GLY A 98 1.38 -10.96 132.68
C GLY A 98 0.26 -9.97 132.98
N GLY A 99 -0.91 -10.10 132.35
CA GLY A 99 -2.07 -9.21 132.53
C GLY A 99 -1.92 -7.82 131.89
N GLY A 100 -0.95 -7.65 131.00
CA GLY A 100 -0.61 -6.39 130.34
C GLY A 100 -1.51 -6.04 129.15
N LEU A 101 -1.80 -4.75 128.99
CA LEU A 101 -2.60 -4.22 127.87
C LEU A 101 -1.90 -3.02 127.24
N SER A 102 -1.85 -2.98 125.91
CA SER A 102 -1.24 -1.87 125.18
C SER A 102 -1.92 -1.65 123.83
N SER A 103 -2.44 -0.44 123.61
CA SER A 103 -3.17 -0.07 122.40
C SER A 103 -2.31 0.77 121.45
N TYR A 104 -2.44 0.54 120.15
CA TYR A 104 -1.79 1.34 119.10
C TYR A 104 -2.80 1.79 118.06
N ASP A 105 -2.67 3.05 117.62
CA ASP A 105 -3.58 3.71 116.69
C ASP A 105 -3.06 3.60 115.24
N PHE A 106 -3.57 2.61 114.51
CA PHE A 106 -3.31 2.48 113.07
C PHE A 106 -4.23 3.43 112.30
N ASN A 107 -3.64 4.42 111.65
CA ASN A 107 -4.34 5.40 110.83
C ASN A 107 -3.60 5.58 109.49
N GLY A 108 -4.36 5.89 108.44
CA GLY A 108 -3.82 6.05 107.10
C GLY A 108 -4.93 6.22 106.07
N THR A 109 -4.59 6.07 104.78
CA THR A 109 -5.53 6.17 103.67
C THR A 109 -5.41 4.97 102.74
N VAL A 110 -6.52 4.34 102.41
CA VAL A 110 -6.59 3.45 101.24
C VAL A 110 -6.63 4.32 99.99
N GLN A 111 -5.62 4.19 99.13
CA GLN A 111 -5.57 4.86 97.84
C GLN A 111 -6.60 4.25 96.90
N ALA A 112 -7.23 5.09 96.08
CA ALA A 112 -8.06 4.60 94.97
C ALA A 112 -7.20 3.81 93.98
N ALA A 113 -7.76 2.76 93.39
CA ALA A 113 -7.15 2.12 92.24
C ALA A 113 -6.96 3.17 91.13
N PRO A 114 -5.78 3.25 90.48
CA PRO A 114 -5.61 4.16 89.36
C PRO A 114 -6.61 3.83 88.24
N PRO A 115 -7.05 4.81 87.43
CA PRO A 115 -7.99 4.52 86.36
C PRO A 115 -7.30 3.70 85.25
N PRO A 116 -7.96 2.65 84.72
CA PRO A 116 -7.37 1.76 83.71
C PRO A 116 -7.10 2.51 82.40
N VAL A 117 -6.15 2.00 81.63
CA VAL A 117 -5.98 2.38 80.23
C VAL A 117 -7.17 1.85 79.43
N THR A 118 -7.75 2.66 78.55
CA THR A 118 -8.87 2.24 77.69
C THR A 118 -8.73 2.81 76.28
N TRP A 119 -8.82 1.94 75.27
CA TRP A 119 -8.69 2.36 73.87
C TRP A 119 -9.89 3.17 73.36
N VAL A 120 -9.61 4.23 72.59
CA VAL A 120 -10.62 5.07 71.89
C VAL A 120 -10.52 4.88 70.38
N THR A 121 -9.30 4.75 69.84
CA THR A 121 -9.10 4.33 68.44
C THR A 121 -9.57 2.89 68.28
N THR A 122 -10.54 2.66 67.38
CA THR A 122 -11.11 1.32 67.09
C THR A 122 -10.68 0.74 65.75
N SER A 123 -10.19 1.57 64.82
CA SER A 123 -9.67 1.17 63.52
C SER A 123 -8.66 2.18 62.98
N LEU A 124 -7.95 1.81 61.93
CA LEU A 124 -7.04 2.66 61.18
C LEU A 124 -7.50 2.76 59.72
N PRO A 125 -7.48 3.94 59.09
CA PRO A 125 -7.67 4.07 57.65
C PRO A 125 -6.61 3.28 56.86
N ALA A 126 -6.99 2.81 55.68
CA ALA A 126 -6.05 2.23 54.73
C ALA A 126 -4.99 3.26 54.29
N ALA A 127 -3.83 2.76 53.85
CA ALA A 127 -2.75 3.54 53.25
C ALA A 127 -2.52 3.08 51.80
N THR A 128 -1.82 3.90 51.02
CA THR A 128 -1.44 3.58 49.63
C THR A 128 0.08 3.62 49.51
N VAL A 129 0.68 2.65 48.81
CA VAL A 129 2.13 2.62 48.56
C VAL A 129 2.60 3.93 47.92
N GLY A 130 3.68 4.52 48.46
CA GLY A 130 4.25 5.77 47.96
C GLY A 130 3.56 7.06 48.47
N THR A 131 2.36 6.98 49.05
CA THR A 131 1.64 8.13 49.60
C THR A 131 1.97 8.34 51.08
N PRO A 132 2.22 9.58 51.56
CA PRO A 132 2.40 9.85 52.98
C PRO A 132 1.19 9.45 53.84
N TYR A 133 1.45 8.73 54.93
CA TYR A 133 0.47 8.30 55.92
C TYR A 133 0.79 8.92 57.28
N SER A 134 -0.24 9.34 58.02
CA SER A 134 -0.10 9.86 59.38
C SER A 134 -1.41 9.68 60.14
N GLN A 135 -1.41 8.81 61.16
CA GLN A 135 -2.58 8.54 62.01
C GLN A 135 -2.18 8.53 63.48
N THR A 136 -2.95 9.20 64.33
CA THR A 136 -2.68 9.27 65.78
C THR A 136 -3.60 8.35 66.55
N LEU A 137 -3.00 7.45 67.31
CA LEU A 137 -3.66 6.54 68.23
C LEU A 137 -4.11 7.29 69.48
N LEU A 138 -5.25 6.88 70.04
CA LEU A 138 -5.80 7.43 71.26
C LEU A 138 -6.28 6.32 72.19
N ALA A 139 -5.77 6.36 73.42
CA ALA A 139 -6.21 5.56 74.55
C ALA A 139 -6.23 6.48 75.78
N GLN A 140 -7.33 6.45 76.55
CA GLN A 140 -7.43 7.23 77.77
C GLN A 140 -6.46 6.69 78.81
N ASN A 141 -5.92 7.58 79.66
CA ASN A 141 -4.96 7.26 80.72
C ASN A 141 -3.62 6.65 80.25
N ALA A 142 -3.38 6.54 78.94
CA ALA A 142 -2.11 6.11 78.38
C ALA A 142 -1.05 7.24 78.39
N THR A 143 0.21 6.84 78.52
CA THR A 143 1.39 7.73 78.58
C THR A 143 2.45 7.38 77.55
N TRP A 144 2.53 6.11 77.14
CA TRP A 144 3.33 5.65 76.00
C TRP A 144 2.60 4.54 75.25
N TYR A 145 3.04 4.32 74.01
CA TYR A 145 2.53 3.30 73.09
C TYR A 145 3.69 2.50 72.51
N ASN A 146 3.47 1.22 72.22
CA ASN A 146 4.44 0.37 71.55
C ASN A 146 3.75 -0.72 70.73
N VAL A 147 4.40 -1.15 69.64
CA VAL A 147 3.95 -2.33 68.88
C VAL A 147 4.44 -3.57 69.62
N SER A 148 3.54 -4.28 70.29
CA SER A 148 3.86 -5.48 71.08
C SER A 148 3.87 -6.75 70.23
N SER A 149 3.13 -6.77 69.10
CA SER A 149 3.18 -7.86 68.13
C SER A 149 2.82 -7.40 66.71
N GLY A 150 3.22 -8.18 65.71
CA GLY A 150 3.10 -7.81 64.29
C GLY A 150 4.25 -6.93 63.81
N VAL A 151 4.16 -6.47 62.56
CA VAL A 151 5.17 -5.62 61.91
C VAL A 151 4.43 -4.51 61.17
N LEU A 152 4.85 -3.25 61.38
CA LEU A 152 4.32 -2.12 60.61
C LEU A 152 4.70 -2.28 59.12
N PRO A 153 3.87 -1.80 58.17
CA PRO A 153 4.24 -1.77 56.77
C PRO A 153 5.59 -1.10 56.56
N ALA A 154 6.44 -1.66 55.69
CA ALA A 154 7.78 -1.15 55.45
C ALA A 154 7.72 0.34 55.03
N GLY A 155 8.39 1.22 55.79
CA GLY A 155 8.34 2.67 55.60
C GLY A 155 7.38 3.43 56.54
N LEU A 156 6.57 2.73 57.35
CA LEU A 156 5.83 3.32 58.48
C LEU A 156 6.54 3.09 59.81
N THR A 157 6.41 4.03 60.74
CA THR A 157 6.95 3.97 62.10
C THR A 157 5.93 4.49 63.11
N LEU A 158 5.93 3.94 64.34
CA LEU A 158 5.20 4.51 65.47
C LEU A 158 6.14 5.43 66.26
N THR A 159 5.81 6.72 66.33
CA THR A 159 6.54 7.71 67.12
C THR A 159 5.58 8.34 68.13
N GLY A 160 5.80 8.09 69.43
CA GLY A 160 4.84 8.45 70.46
C GLY A 160 3.51 7.76 70.22
N ALA A 161 2.45 8.51 69.98
CA ALA A 161 1.12 7.99 69.63
C ALA A 161 0.84 7.92 68.12
N THR A 162 1.74 8.42 67.26
CA THR A 162 1.45 8.63 65.83
C THR A 162 2.16 7.59 64.96
N ILE A 163 1.40 6.81 64.20
CA ILE A 163 1.91 5.97 63.11
C ILE A 163 2.06 6.86 61.88
N SER A 164 3.28 7.03 61.39
CA SER A 164 3.56 7.88 60.22
C SER A 164 4.72 7.39 59.36
N GLY A 165 4.74 7.85 58.11
CA GLY A 165 5.77 7.53 57.12
C GLY A 165 5.17 7.39 55.72
N THR A 166 5.87 6.66 54.84
CA THR A 166 5.40 6.37 53.48
C THR A 166 5.58 4.86 53.24
N PRO A 167 4.50 4.08 53.08
CA PRO A 167 4.62 2.64 52.96
C PRO A 167 5.15 2.27 51.57
N SER A 168 6.01 1.27 51.49
CA SER A 168 6.70 0.85 50.26
C SER A 168 6.22 -0.49 49.70
N VAL A 169 5.38 -1.23 50.43
CA VAL A 169 4.90 -2.57 50.06
C VAL A 169 3.41 -2.69 50.37
N ALA A 170 2.63 -3.13 49.39
CA ALA A 170 1.20 -3.39 49.54
C ALA A 170 0.96 -4.71 50.30
N GLY A 171 -0.12 -4.77 51.07
CA GLY A 171 -0.49 -5.93 51.87
C GLY A 171 -1.35 -5.58 53.08
N THR A 172 -1.79 -6.59 53.81
CA THR A 172 -2.58 -6.44 55.04
C THR A 172 -1.68 -6.70 56.25
N PHE A 173 -1.52 -5.69 57.10
CA PHE A 173 -0.57 -5.72 58.23
C PHE A 173 -1.33 -5.67 59.56
N PRO A 174 -1.66 -6.84 60.16
CA PRO A 174 -2.18 -6.89 61.51
C PRO A 174 -1.09 -6.57 62.53
N ILE A 175 -1.39 -5.68 63.47
CA ILE A 175 -0.50 -5.27 64.56
C ILE A 175 -1.26 -5.30 65.89
N THR A 176 -0.55 -5.66 66.96
CA THR A 176 -1.01 -5.42 68.33
C THR A 176 -0.27 -4.22 68.87
N VAL A 177 -1.00 -3.20 69.33
CA VAL A 177 -0.43 -2.03 70.00
C VAL A 177 -0.77 -2.10 71.48
N GLU A 178 0.27 -1.99 72.30
CA GLU A 178 0.18 -1.81 73.73
C GLU A 178 0.11 -0.32 74.05
N ALA A 179 -0.86 0.08 74.87
CA ALA A 179 -0.92 1.39 75.48
C ALA A 179 -0.74 1.23 77.00
N TRP A 180 0.15 2.01 77.59
CA TRP A 180 0.50 1.88 79.01
C TRP A 180 0.41 3.23 79.73
N GLY A 181 -0.13 3.22 80.94
CA GLY A 181 -0.18 4.35 81.84
C GLY A 181 -0.72 3.96 83.21
N ASN A 182 -0.45 4.79 84.23
CA ASN A 182 -0.88 4.54 85.61
C ASN A 182 -0.47 3.18 86.20
N GLY A 183 0.63 2.59 85.71
CA GLY A 183 1.11 1.26 86.13
C GLY A 183 0.35 0.07 85.52
N MET A 184 -0.54 0.32 84.55
CA MET A 184 -1.32 -0.70 83.83
C MET A 184 -1.12 -0.55 82.31
N PHE A 185 -1.52 -1.59 81.57
CA PHE A 185 -1.59 -1.58 80.11
C PHE A 185 -2.90 -2.15 79.60
N ASP A 186 -3.23 -1.80 78.35
CA ASP A 186 -4.30 -2.41 77.58
C ASP A 186 -3.85 -2.62 76.12
N LEU A 187 -4.36 -3.67 75.48
CA LEU A 187 -3.94 -4.11 74.13
C LEU A 187 -5.04 -3.88 73.11
N ALA A 188 -4.73 -3.18 72.01
CA ALA A 188 -5.60 -3.08 70.85
C ALA A 188 -5.03 -3.85 69.65
N TYR A 189 -5.93 -4.41 68.86
CA TYR A 189 -5.63 -5.08 67.60
C TYR A 189 -6.05 -4.16 66.46
N PHE A 190 -5.08 -3.72 65.66
CA PHE A 190 -5.33 -2.93 64.46
C PHE A 190 -4.87 -3.68 63.22
N THR A 191 -5.46 -3.34 62.08
CA THR A 191 -5.01 -3.79 60.77
C THR A 191 -4.76 -2.55 59.93
N ILE A 192 -3.54 -2.41 59.40
CA ILE A 192 -3.23 -1.43 58.37
C ILE A 192 -3.30 -2.17 57.03
N GLU A 193 -4.30 -1.84 56.23
CA GLU A 193 -4.36 -2.25 54.84
C GLU A 193 -3.55 -1.26 54.00
N VAL A 194 -2.54 -1.74 53.28
CA VAL A 194 -1.78 -0.95 52.31
C VAL A 194 -2.12 -1.43 50.91
N THR A 195 -2.80 -0.59 50.14
CA THR A 195 -3.11 -0.90 48.74
C THR A 195 -1.96 -0.52 47.82
N ALA A 196 -1.79 -1.27 46.73
CA ALA A 196 -0.93 -0.84 45.64
C ALA A 196 -1.59 0.36 44.93
N PRO A 197 -0.82 1.28 44.32
CA PRO A 197 -1.39 2.38 43.56
C PRO A 197 -2.03 1.78 42.30
N VAL A 198 -3.29 2.11 42.04
CA VAL A 198 -3.97 1.68 40.81
C VAL A 198 -3.48 2.55 39.67
N ASP A 199 -3.08 1.92 38.56
CA ASP A 199 -2.71 2.61 37.33
C ASP A 199 -3.98 3.25 36.72
N PRO A 200 -4.07 4.59 36.67
CA PRO A 200 -5.30 5.27 36.28
C PRO A 200 -5.56 5.23 34.76
N TRP A 201 -4.60 4.78 33.95
CA TRP A 201 -4.70 4.84 32.49
C TRP A 201 -5.53 3.69 31.92
N MET A 202 -6.70 4.00 31.37
CA MET A 202 -7.52 3.06 30.61
C MET A 202 -7.04 2.94 29.16
N THR A 203 -6.75 4.06 28.50
CA THR A 203 -6.17 4.06 27.14
C THR A 203 -4.66 3.78 27.21
N LYS A 204 -4.28 2.54 26.89
CA LYS A 204 -2.86 2.08 26.84
C LYS A 204 -2.19 2.21 25.48
N THR A 205 -2.97 2.25 24.40
CA THR A 205 -2.51 2.26 23.00
C THR A 205 -3.42 3.12 22.16
N LEU A 206 -2.90 3.75 21.11
CA LEU A 206 -3.70 4.43 20.10
C LEU A 206 -4.22 3.43 19.04
N PRO A 207 -5.31 3.74 18.32
CA PRO A 207 -5.65 3.05 17.09
C PRO A 207 -4.55 3.21 16.04
N GLN A 208 -4.61 2.41 14.98
CA GLN A 208 -3.70 2.57 13.83
C GLN A 208 -3.88 3.96 13.22
N LEU A 209 -2.78 4.69 13.07
CA LEU A 209 -2.77 6.02 12.48
C LEU A 209 -2.41 5.92 10.99
N GLU A 210 -3.26 6.47 10.13
CA GLU A 210 -3.03 6.54 8.68
C GLU A 210 -2.91 8.00 8.23
N GLN A 211 -1.97 8.29 7.33
CA GLN A 211 -1.68 9.66 6.89
C GLN A 211 -2.88 10.32 6.20
N GLY A 212 -3.27 11.51 6.66
CA GLY A 212 -4.39 12.29 6.13
C GLY A 212 -5.77 11.81 6.58
N ILE A 213 -5.89 10.64 7.21
CA ILE A 213 -7.15 10.17 7.77
C ILE A 213 -7.41 10.91 9.07
N HIS A 214 -8.59 11.51 9.19
CA HIS A 214 -9.00 12.18 10.42
C HIS A 214 -9.28 11.16 11.52
N ILE A 215 -8.71 11.38 12.70
CA ILE A 215 -9.03 10.65 13.92
C ILE A 215 -9.65 11.59 14.95
N ASP A 216 -10.52 11.00 15.75
CA ASP A 216 -10.99 11.51 17.01
C ASP A 216 -10.94 10.32 17.98
N THR A 217 -10.10 10.39 19.01
CA THR A 217 -9.85 9.27 19.93
C THR A 217 -9.73 9.78 21.35
N VAL A 218 -10.59 9.27 22.23
CA VAL A 218 -10.55 9.56 23.66
C VAL A 218 -9.31 8.93 24.29
N ILE A 219 -8.56 9.75 25.03
CA ILE A 219 -7.49 9.32 25.92
C ILE A 219 -8.12 9.18 27.31
N ASP A 220 -8.62 7.98 27.60
CA ASP A 220 -9.36 7.67 28.82
C ASP A 220 -8.40 7.35 29.98
N VAL A 221 -8.60 8.05 31.09
CA VAL A 221 -7.80 8.00 32.32
C VAL A 221 -8.75 8.31 33.48
N GLU A 222 -8.68 7.54 34.55
CA GLU A 222 -9.52 7.73 35.73
C GLU A 222 -9.01 8.90 36.59
N ASN A 223 -9.93 9.67 37.20
CA ASN A 223 -9.64 10.72 38.19
C ASN A 223 -8.65 11.81 37.72
N VAL A 224 -8.74 12.26 36.46
CA VAL A 224 -7.84 13.29 35.91
C VAL A 224 -8.08 14.68 36.50
N ALA A 225 -7.03 15.26 37.10
CA ALA A 225 -6.97 16.69 37.42
C ALA A 225 -6.26 17.52 36.33
N SER A 226 -5.24 16.95 35.67
CA SER A 226 -4.61 17.50 34.45
C SER A 226 -3.69 16.46 33.82
N LEU A 227 -3.52 16.53 32.49
CA LEU A 227 -2.58 15.69 31.73
C LEU A 227 -1.43 16.52 31.17
N ARG A 228 -0.21 15.97 31.18
CA ARG A 228 0.98 16.63 30.62
C ARG A 228 1.75 15.73 29.65
N LEU A 229 2.21 16.31 28.55
CA LEU A 229 3.23 15.70 27.69
C LEU A 229 4.60 15.83 28.38
N VAL A 230 5.19 14.70 28.77
CA VAL A 230 6.48 14.67 29.51
C VAL A 230 7.67 14.26 28.65
N ALA A 231 7.45 13.57 27.53
CA ALA A 231 8.51 13.21 26.59
C ALA A 231 7.98 13.02 25.16
N GLY A 232 8.86 13.19 24.18
CA GLY A 232 8.54 13.04 22.76
C GLY A 232 7.69 14.18 22.20
N ALA A 233 7.05 13.93 21.06
CA ALA A 233 6.15 14.86 20.39
C ALA A 233 4.98 14.09 19.78
N LEU A 234 3.82 14.76 19.69
CA LEU A 234 2.67 14.19 18.97
C LEU A 234 3.01 13.99 17.48
N PRO A 235 2.41 12.99 16.80
CA PRO A 235 2.44 12.91 15.35
C PRO A 235 2.00 14.24 14.73
N ALA A 236 2.75 14.72 13.73
CA ALA A 236 2.44 15.99 13.07
C ALA A 236 1.00 15.96 12.51
N GLY A 237 0.23 17.03 12.73
CA GLY A 237 -1.18 17.11 12.33
C GLY A 237 -2.18 16.58 13.37
N LEU A 238 -1.72 16.04 14.51
CA LEU A 238 -2.56 15.76 15.69
C LEU A 238 -2.39 16.82 16.77
N ALA A 239 -3.46 17.05 17.53
CA ALA A 239 -3.50 17.94 18.68
C ALA A 239 -4.42 17.36 19.77
N PHE A 240 -4.23 17.83 21.00
CA PHE A 240 -5.19 17.58 22.07
C PHE A 240 -6.34 18.59 22.03
N PHE A 241 -7.53 18.11 22.31
CA PHE A 241 -8.75 18.90 22.49
C PHE A 241 -9.44 18.41 23.77
N GLU A 242 -9.77 19.33 24.68
CA GLU A 242 -10.43 19.02 25.94
C GLU A 242 -11.88 19.51 25.91
N ASP A 243 -12.83 18.63 26.23
CA ASP A 243 -14.23 18.98 26.42
C ASP A 243 -14.81 18.38 27.73
N THR A 244 -15.58 17.29 27.65
CA THR A 244 -15.90 16.40 28.77
C THR A 244 -14.77 15.38 28.98
N TRP A 245 -14.01 15.06 27.93
CA TRP A 245 -12.87 14.14 27.97
C TRP A 245 -11.64 14.77 27.28
N LEU A 246 -10.48 14.12 27.39
CA LEU A 246 -9.32 14.46 26.55
C LEU A 246 -9.43 13.68 25.23
N HIS A 247 -9.57 14.40 24.13
CA HIS A 247 -9.56 13.86 22.77
C HIS A 247 -8.20 14.13 22.11
N LEU A 248 -7.62 13.10 21.48
CA LEU A 248 -6.54 13.25 20.50
C LEU A 248 -7.18 13.34 19.11
N VAL A 249 -7.18 14.54 18.53
CA VAL A 249 -7.90 14.87 17.29
C VAL A 249 -6.94 15.32 16.18
N GLY A 250 -7.36 15.14 14.93
CA GLY A 250 -6.68 15.71 13.77
C GLY A 250 -6.39 14.67 12.69
N SER A 251 -5.53 15.04 11.73
CA SER A 251 -5.18 14.20 10.58
C SER A 251 -3.66 14.10 10.50
N PRO A 252 -3.05 12.92 10.74
CA PRO A 252 -1.59 12.76 10.71
C PRO A 252 -1.01 13.20 9.36
N SER A 253 -0.11 14.17 9.34
CA SER A 253 0.43 14.76 8.11
C SER A 253 1.78 14.18 7.68
N ALA A 254 2.49 13.50 8.58
CA ALA A 254 3.78 12.86 8.33
C ALA A 254 3.73 11.36 8.62
N LEU A 255 4.33 10.57 7.73
CA LEU A 255 4.56 9.13 7.90
C LEU A 255 5.73 8.86 8.85
N GLY A 256 5.75 7.66 9.43
CA GLY A 256 6.89 7.16 10.20
C GLY A 256 6.58 6.96 11.69
N PRO A 257 7.60 6.58 12.49
CA PRO A 257 7.40 6.22 13.89
C PRO A 257 6.99 7.44 14.73
N TYR A 258 6.13 7.20 15.70
CA TYR A 258 5.86 8.15 16.78
C TYR A 258 6.16 7.50 18.13
N ASP A 259 6.65 8.31 19.06
CA ASP A 259 6.96 7.93 20.42
C ASP A 259 6.80 9.16 21.31
N PHE A 260 5.79 9.14 22.17
CA PHE A 260 5.54 10.20 23.13
C PHE A 260 5.03 9.62 24.45
N THR A 261 5.23 10.35 25.54
CA THR A 261 4.80 9.94 26.87
C THR A 261 3.98 11.04 27.50
N LEU A 262 2.75 10.71 27.89
CA LEU A 262 1.90 11.54 28.73
C LEU A 262 2.06 11.12 30.19
N SER A 263 1.76 12.01 31.13
CA SER A 263 1.62 11.67 32.54
C SER A 263 0.42 12.38 33.15
N VAL A 264 -0.29 11.67 34.01
CA VAL A 264 -1.18 12.23 35.04
C VAL A 264 -0.45 12.19 36.38
N ASP A 265 -0.83 13.06 37.31
CA ASP A 265 -0.52 12.90 38.74
C ASP A 265 -1.81 12.62 39.50
N VAL A 266 -1.80 11.58 40.34
CA VAL A 266 -2.90 11.26 41.26
C VAL A 266 -2.30 11.12 42.66
N ASP A 267 -2.82 11.89 43.63
CA ASP A 267 -2.37 11.95 45.03
C ASP A 267 -0.85 12.16 45.21
N GLY A 268 -0.23 12.92 44.31
CA GLY A 268 1.21 13.22 44.30
C GLY A 268 2.09 12.13 43.67
N VAL A 269 1.51 11.04 43.17
CA VAL A 269 2.21 9.99 42.42
C VAL A 269 2.03 10.24 40.91
N SER A 270 3.14 10.21 40.17
CA SER A 270 3.16 10.40 38.72
C SER A 270 3.03 9.07 37.98
N TYR A 271 2.06 8.99 37.07
CA TYR A 271 1.78 7.81 36.24
C TYR A 271 2.08 8.13 34.76
N PRO A 272 3.27 7.81 34.24
CA PRO A 272 3.61 8.01 32.84
C PRO A 272 3.08 6.88 31.95
N GLN A 273 2.33 7.22 30.91
CA GLN A 273 1.89 6.32 29.85
C GLN A 273 2.58 6.67 28.54
N ARG A 274 3.32 5.70 27.99
CA ARG A 274 4.01 5.82 26.70
C ARG A 274 3.12 5.34 25.57
N PHE A 275 3.02 6.15 24.52
CA PHE A 275 2.32 5.85 23.28
C PHE A 275 3.35 5.77 22.15
N THR A 276 3.45 4.60 21.53
CA THR A 276 4.42 4.31 20.48
C THR A 276 3.73 3.58 19.33
N GLY A 277 4.14 3.87 18.10
CA GLY A 277 3.59 3.24 16.91
C GLY A 277 4.21 3.82 15.64
N THR A 278 3.49 3.74 14.52
CA THR A 278 3.92 4.29 13.23
C THR A 278 2.70 4.83 12.50
N VAL A 279 2.78 6.06 12.01
CA VAL A 279 1.81 6.60 11.05
C VAL A 279 2.10 5.93 9.71
N LYS A 280 1.15 5.12 9.26
CA LYS A 280 1.23 4.37 8.01
C LYS A 280 0.64 5.15 6.82
N TRP A 281 0.97 4.71 5.62
CA TRP A 281 0.15 5.03 4.44
C TRP A 281 -1.28 4.53 4.66
N PRO A 282 -2.31 5.24 4.17
CA PRO A 282 -3.66 4.68 4.15
C PRO A 282 -3.75 3.45 3.25
N MET A 283 -4.78 2.63 3.44
CA MET A 283 -5.00 1.46 2.58
C MET A 283 -5.11 1.88 1.09
N PRO A 284 -4.43 1.17 0.15
CA PRO A 284 -4.57 1.42 -1.28
C PRO A 284 -6.02 1.24 -1.74
N SER A 285 -6.47 2.04 -2.70
CA SER A 285 -7.85 1.94 -3.21
C SER A 285 -7.97 2.33 -4.69
N PHE A 286 -8.90 1.69 -5.40
CA PHE A 286 -9.27 2.06 -6.76
C PHE A 286 -10.46 3.00 -6.77
N ALA A 287 -10.48 3.95 -7.69
CA ALA A 287 -11.67 4.76 -7.96
C ALA A 287 -12.83 3.89 -8.49
N ALA A 288 -14.07 4.36 -8.31
CA ALA A 288 -15.27 3.66 -8.75
C ALA A 288 -15.44 3.61 -10.29
N GLN A 289 -14.78 4.51 -11.04
CA GLN A 289 -14.93 4.56 -12.50
C GLN A 289 -14.37 3.31 -13.18
N GLY A 290 -15.08 2.87 -14.22
CA GLY A 290 -14.63 1.85 -15.17
C GLY A 290 -13.82 2.47 -16.31
N LEU A 291 -13.24 1.63 -17.16
CA LEU A 291 -12.52 2.08 -18.35
C LEU A 291 -13.49 2.36 -19.51
N PRO A 292 -13.25 3.39 -20.33
CA PRO A 292 -14.08 3.67 -21.50
C PRO A 292 -13.91 2.56 -22.56
N ARG A 293 -14.93 2.39 -23.41
CA ARG A 293 -14.85 1.53 -24.60
C ARG A 293 -13.82 2.12 -25.59
N ALA A 294 -13.14 1.26 -26.32
CA ALA A 294 -12.28 1.65 -27.44
C ALA A 294 -12.92 1.20 -28.77
N LYS A 295 -12.30 1.55 -29.89
CA LYS A 295 -12.70 1.09 -31.23
C LYS A 295 -11.48 0.65 -32.03
N VAL A 296 -11.61 -0.44 -32.80
CA VAL A 296 -10.53 -0.96 -33.67
C VAL A 296 -9.97 0.15 -34.57
N GLY A 297 -8.63 0.22 -34.68
CA GLY A 297 -7.93 1.19 -35.51
C GLY A 297 -7.93 2.64 -35.00
N HIS A 298 -8.57 2.94 -33.87
CA HIS A 298 -8.65 4.30 -33.31
C HIS A 298 -7.76 4.42 -32.07
N GLN A 299 -7.11 5.58 -31.88
CA GLN A 299 -6.27 5.81 -30.71
C GLN A 299 -7.07 5.74 -29.41
N TYR A 300 -6.59 4.95 -28.47
CA TYR A 300 -7.14 4.79 -27.12
C TYR A 300 -6.21 5.40 -26.08
N SER A 301 -6.80 6.02 -25.06
CA SER A 301 -6.11 6.51 -23.87
C SER A 301 -7.07 6.48 -22.68
N ALA A 302 -6.69 5.81 -21.61
CA ALA A 302 -7.42 5.75 -20.35
C ALA A 302 -6.46 5.63 -19.16
N GLN A 303 -6.92 5.93 -17.94
CA GLN A 303 -6.13 5.78 -16.71
C GLN A 303 -6.84 4.84 -15.74
N VAL A 304 -6.10 3.90 -15.14
CA VAL A 304 -6.55 3.24 -13.91
C VAL A 304 -6.33 4.21 -12.75
N VAL A 305 -7.41 4.85 -12.30
CA VAL A 305 -7.37 5.83 -11.20
C VAL A 305 -7.40 5.12 -9.86
N ALA A 306 -6.39 5.38 -9.03
CA ALA A 306 -6.19 4.77 -7.71
C ALA A 306 -5.47 5.73 -6.76
N SER A 307 -5.64 5.50 -5.45
CA SER A 307 -5.08 6.30 -4.34
C SER A 307 -4.26 5.45 -3.38
N ASN A 308 -3.35 6.09 -2.65
CA ASN A 308 -2.55 5.53 -1.55
C ASN A 308 -1.66 4.32 -1.93
N TRP A 309 -1.15 4.30 -3.15
CA TRP A 309 -0.29 3.24 -3.69
C TRP A 309 1.11 3.78 -4.04
N SER A 310 2.13 2.92 -4.01
CA SER A 310 3.48 3.21 -4.53
C SER A 310 3.82 2.38 -5.77
N GLU A 311 3.26 1.17 -5.89
CA GLU A 311 3.39 0.34 -7.07
C GLU A 311 2.01 -0.14 -7.55
N LEU A 312 1.84 -0.15 -8.86
CA LEU A 312 0.68 -0.69 -9.58
C LEU A 312 1.19 -1.80 -10.50
N GLY A 313 0.55 -2.97 -10.46
CA GLY A 313 0.96 -4.13 -11.26
C GLY A 313 -0.22 -4.82 -11.95
N LEU A 314 0.01 -5.24 -13.20
CA LEU A 314 -0.84 -6.23 -13.88
C LEU A 314 -0.48 -7.61 -13.34
N ILE A 315 -1.45 -8.34 -12.76
CA ILE A 315 -1.18 -9.62 -12.09
C ILE A 315 -1.83 -10.85 -12.77
N ALA A 316 -2.84 -10.62 -13.62
CA ALA A 316 -3.45 -11.67 -14.45
C ALA A 316 -4.24 -11.08 -15.62
N GLY A 317 -4.40 -11.89 -16.68
CA GLY A 317 -5.06 -11.49 -17.93
C GLY A 317 -4.15 -10.66 -18.84
N GLU A 318 -4.64 -10.39 -20.04
CA GLU A 318 -3.94 -9.62 -21.06
C GLU A 318 -4.74 -8.38 -21.44
N LEU A 319 -4.04 -7.32 -21.86
CA LEU A 319 -4.66 -6.15 -22.47
C LEU A 319 -5.10 -6.49 -23.91
N PRO A 320 -6.09 -5.78 -24.46
CA PRO A 320 -6.44 -5.90 -25.88
C PRO A 320 -5.21 -5.69 -26.77
N ALA A 321 -5.09 -6.50 -27.84
CA ALA A 321 -3.98 -6.42 -28.78
C ALA A 321 -3.82 -5.00 -29.34
N GLY A 322 -2.61 -4.45 -29.27
CA GLY A 322 -2.30 -3.06 -29.66
C GLY A 322 -2.44 -2.02 -28.54
N LEU A 323 -2.88 -2.41 -27.33
CA LEU A 323 -2.83 -1.57 -26.12
C LEU A 323 -1.70 -1.98 -25.18
N THR A 324 -1.17 -1.01 -24.45
CA THR A 324 -0.13 -1.19 -23.42
C THR A 324 -0.51 -0.43 -22.16
N MET A 325 0.02 -0.86 -21.01
CA MET A 325 -0.18 -0.21 -19.72
C MET A 325 1.18 0.09 -19.08
N ASP A 326 1.38 1.32 -18.62
CA ASP A 326 2.59 1.72 -17.90
C ASP A 326 2.46 1.58 -16.37
N GLY A 327 3.57 1.78 -15.66
CA GLY A 327 3.61 1.73 -14.18
C GLY A 327 2.85 2.86 -13.47
N SER A 328 2.34 3.87 -14.20
CA SER A 328 1.41 4.87 -13.65
C SER A 328 -0.06 4.43 -13.72
N GLY A 329 -0.31 3.33 -14.44
CA GLY A 329 -1.65 2.86 -14.78
C GLY A 329 -2.27 3.54 -16.01
N ALA A 330 -1.46 4.22 -16.83
CA ALA A 330 -1.93 4.77 -18.10
C ALA A 330 -2.01 3.64 -19.13
N ILE A 331 -3.19 3.46 -19.74
CA ILE A 331 -3.46 2.49 -20.79
C ILE A 331 -3.58 3.23 -22.11
N SER A 332 -2.71 2.94 -23.07
CA SER A 332 -2.72 3.62 -24.38
C SER A 332 -2.29 2.73 -25.53
N GLY A 333 -2.68 3.10 -26.74
CA GLY A 333 -2.33 2.41 -27.97
C GLY A 333 -3.38 2.55 -29.07
N VAL A 334 -3.35 1.64 -30.05
CA VAL A 334 -4.36 1.52 -31.11
C VAL A 334 -4.77 0.05 -31.16
N PRO A 335 -6.01 -0.32 -30.78
CA PRO A 335 -6.38 -1.72 -30.68
C PRO A 335 -6.62 -2.31 -32.08
N THR A 336 -6.11 -3.52 -32.31
CA THR A 336 -6.10 -4.16 -33.64
C THR A 336 -7.16 -5.25 -33.82
N ALA A 337 -7.89 -5.63 -32.77
CA ALA A 337 -8.93 -6.65 -32.81
C ALA A 337 -10.10 -6.28 -31.91
N ALA A 338 -11.32 -6.57 -32.36
CA ALA A 338 -12.55 -6.36 -31.59
C ALA A 338 -12.72 -7.43 -30.50
N GLY A 339 -13.50 -7.13 -29.45
CA GLY A 339 -13.82 -8.07 -28.38
C GLY A 339 -13.81 -7.45 -26.99
N ALA A 340 -13.75 -8.29 -25.96
CA ALA A 340 -13.64 -7.87 -24.58
C ALA A 340 -12.43 -8.54 -23.91
N SER A 341 -11.52 -7.74 -23.35
CA SER A 341 -10.38 -8.23 -22.59
C SER A 341 -10.57 -7.91 -21.12
N GLN A 342 -10.51 -8.94 -20.27
CA GLN A 342 -10.57 -8.82 -18.82
C GLN A 342 -9.18 -9.06 -18.22
N PHE A 343 -8.79 -8.19 -17.29
CA PHE A 343 -7.51 -8.29 -16.60
C PHE A 343 -7.65 -7.90 -15.12
N MET A 344 -6.66 -8.24 -14.31
CA MET A 344 -6.58 -7.91 -12.89
C MET A 344 -5.39 -7.02 -12.60
N VAL A 345 -5.67 -5.88 -11.96
CA VAL A 345 -4.65 -4.93 -11.48
C VAL A 345 -4.57 -5.05 -9.97
N THR A 346 -3.35 -5.01 -9.43
CA THR A 346 -3.08 -4.89 -7.99
C THR A 346 -2.44 -3.55 -7.66
N LEU A 347 -2.71 -3.07 -6.44
CA LEU A 347 -2.03 -1.93 -5.82
C LEU A 347 -1.24 -2.42 -4.61
N SER A 348 -0.07 -1.84 -4.37
CA SER A 348 0.68 -2.01 -3.13
C SER A 348 1.23 -0.68 -2.63
N ASN A 349 1.60 -0.64 -1.36
CA ASN A 349 2.40 0.45 -0.79
C ASN A 349 3.40 -0.11 0.25
N PRO A 350 4.35 0.67 0.79
CA PRO A 350 5.37 0.15 1.69
C PRO A 350 4.83 -0.47 3.00
N ASP A 351 3.58 -0.14 3.36
CA ASP A 351 2.93 -0.56 4.59
C ASP A 351 1.98 -1.76 4.42
N TYR A 352 1.54 -2.02 3.19
CA TYR A 352 0.57 -3.05 2.82
C TYR A 352 1.09 -3.90 1.65
N ALA A 353 1.29 -5.19 1.92
CA ALA A 353 1.86 -6.15 0.98
C ALA A 353 1.13 -6.18 -0.39
N PRO A 354 1.85 -6.43 -1.49
CA PRO A 354 1.25 -6.55 -2.82
C PRO A 354 0.23 -7.70 -2.88
N GLY A 355 -0.82 -7.52 -3.70
CA GLY A 355 -1.92 -8.47 -3.83
C GLY A 355 -3.06 -8.30 -2.82
N LEU A 356 -2.91 -7.51 -1.75
CA LEU A 356 -3.99 -7.24 -0.79
C LEU A 356 -5.16 -6.45 -1.40
N VAL A 357 -4.86 -5.55 -2.35
CA VAL A 357 -5.86 -4.77 -3.07
C VAL A 357 -5.78 -5.14 -4.54
N LEU A 358 -6.84 -5.76 -5.03
CA LEU A 358 -6.97 -6.23 -6.41
C LEU A 358 -8.35 -5.89 -6.98
N LYS A 359 -8.38 -5.48 -8.24
CA LYS A 359 -9.62 -5.14 -8.96
C LYS A 359 -9.54 -5.67 -10.38
N SER A 360 -10.63 -6.29 -10.82
CA SER A 360 -10.78 -6.66 -12.22
C SER A 360 -11.25 -5.47 -13.04
N PHE A 361 -10.62 -5.28 -14.19
CA PHE A 361 -10.99 -4.32 -15.21
C PHE A 361 -11.36 -5.07 -16.48
N ILE A 362 -12.26 -4.48 -17.27
CA ILE A 362 -12.66 -4.97 -18.59
C ILE A 362 -12.60 -3.79 -19.56
N ILE A 363 -11.96 -4.00 -20.71
CA ILE A 363 -12.01 -3.07 -21.84
C ILE A 363 -12.80 -3.77 -22.94
N PHE A 364 -13.81 -3.09 -23.46
CA PHE A 364 -14.52 -3.48 -24.68
C PHE A 364 -13.92 -2.73 -25.85
N ILE A 365 -13.46 -3.46 -26.87
CA ILE A 365 -13.06 -2.93 -28.16
C ILE A 365 -14.24 -3.14 -29.12
N ASP A 366 -14.89 -2.04 -29.47
CA ASP A 366 -15.92 -2.02 -30.49
C ASP A 366 -15.29 -2.25 -31.88
N PRO A 367 -15.87 -3.10 -32.73
CA PRO A 367 -15.41 -3.30 -34.09
C PRO A 367 -15.57 -2.03 -34.94
N ALA A 368 -14.82 -1.98 -36.04
CA ALA A 368 -14.90 -0.91 -37.03
C ALA A 368 -15.43 -1.44 -38.37
N ALA A 369 -15.91 -0.54 -39.23
CA ALA A 369 -16.11 -0.84 -40.64
C ALA A 369 -14.74 -1.03 -41.32
N PRO A 370 -14.60 -1.96 -42.28
CA PRO A 370 -13.33 -2.23 -42.96
C PRO A 370 -12.92 -1.03 -43.83
N ILE A 371 -11.62 -0.82 -44.01
CA ILE A 371 -11.07 0.21 -44.90
C ILE A 371 -10.20 -0.41 -46.00
N PHE A 372 -10.11 0.25 -47.16
CA PHE A 372 -9.22 -0.16 -48.24
C PHE A 372 -7.75 0.04 -47.86
N THR A 373 -6.93 -0.99 -48.05
CA THR A 373 -5.47 -0.95 -47.85
C THR A 373 -4.67 -0.86 -49.16
N ASP A 374 -5.28 -1.15 -50.31
CA ASP A 374 -4.67 -0.93 -51.62
C ASP A 374 -4.94 0.49 -52.17
N GLY A 375 -4.12 0.96 -53.11
CA GLY A 375 -4.00 2.39 -53.41
C GLY A 375 -4.07 2.83 -54.88
N VAL A 376 -3.93 1.93 -55.84
CA VAL A 376 -3.66 2.30 -57.25
C VAL A 376 -4.96 2.67 -58.00
N ASP A 377 -5.03 3.91 -58.46
CA ASP A 377 -6.12 4.55 -59.23
C ASP A 377 -5.46 5.69 -60.04
N PRO A 378 -5.71 5.86 -61.36
CA PRO A 378 -6.61 5.11 -62.22
C PRO A 378 -6.17 3.66 -62.52
N LEU A 379 -7.14 2.86 -62.95
CA LEU A 379 -6.95 1.51 -63.48
C LEU A 379 -6.75 1.57 -65.01
N GLU A 380 -5.65 0.99 -65.50
CA GLU A 380 -5.43 0.83 -66.94
C GLU A 380 -5.76 -0.60 -67.40
N PHE A 381 -6.43 -0.67 -68.55
CA PHE A 381 -6.90 -1.90 -69.19
C PHE A 381 -6.59 -1.82 -70.69
N GLN A 382 -6.54 -2.95 -71.39
CA GLN A 382 -6.39 -3.01 -72.86
C GLN A 382 -7.43 -3.98 -73.44
N VAL A 383 -8.13 -3.59 -74.51
CA VAL A 383 -9.11 -4.47 -75.16
C VAL A 383 -8.41 -5.74 -75.67
N GLY A 384 -8.96 -6.90 -75.31
CA GLY A 384 -8.48 -8.22 -75.72
C GLY A 384 -7.40 -8.84 -74.83
N GLU A 385 -6.79 -8.07 -73.91
CA GLU A 385 -5.81 -8.60 -72.96
C GLU A 385 -6.46 -9.06 -71.65
N PRO A 386 -5.99 -10.14 -71.01
CA PRO A 386 -6.47 -10.53 -69.69
C PRO A 386 -5.98 -9.56 -68.61
N PHE A 387 -6.93 -9.04 -67.83
CA PHE A 387 -6.69 -8.23 -66.63
C PHE A 387 -7.00 -9.05 -65.37
N SER A 388 -6.19 -8.87 -64.32
CA SER A 388 -6.49 -9.37 -62.97
C SER A 388 -5.85 -8.48 -61.92
N ARG A 389 -6.62 -8.08 -60.92
CA ARG A 389 -6.16 -7.33 -59.75
C ARG A 389 -6.96 -7.71 -58.51
N THR A 390 -6.28 -7.79 -57.37
CA THR A 390 -6.90 -7.94 -56.05
C THR A 390 -6.93 -6.59 -55.33
N PHE A 391 -8.08 -6.22 -54.78
CA PHE A 391 -8.26 -5.15 -53.80
C PHE A 391 -8.13 -5.74 -52.39
N THR A 392 -7.66 -4.95 -51.42
CA THR A 392 -7.41 -5.46 -50.06
C THR A 392 -7.97 -4.53 -48.99
N SER A 393 -8.28 -5.11 -47.83
CA SER A 393 -8.76 -4.41 -46.63
C SER A 393 -7.81 -4.60 -45.45
N ASP A 394 -8.07 -3.91 -44.34
CA ASP A 394 -7.35 -4.04 -43.06
C ASP A 394 -7.85 -5.20 -42.19
N GLN A 395 -9.06 -5.68 -42.47
CA GLN A 395 -9.73 -6.79 -41.79
C GLN A 395 -10.59 -7.59 -42.79
N GLU A 396 -11.06 -8.78 -42.41
CA GLU A 396 -11.92 -9.62 -43.25
C GLU A 396 -13.25 -8.92 -43.59
N ALA A 397 -13.60 -8.91 -44.88
CA ALA A 397 -14.72 -8.16 -45.44
C ALA A 397 -15.12 -8.69 -46.82
N GLU A 398 -16.37 -8.43 -47.21
CA GLU A 398 -16.87 -8.66 -48.57
C GLU A 398 -16.70 -7.40 -49.43
N PHE A 399 -16.32 -7.59 -50.70
CA PHE A 399 -16.19 -6.53 -51.70
C PHE A 399 -17.35 -6.60 -52.71
N SER A 400 -17.93 -5.44 -53.04
CA SER A 400 -19.02 -5.35 -54.03
C SER A 400 -18.96 -4.05 -54.84
N ILE A 401 -19.53 -4.06 -56.05
CA ILE A 401 -19.73 -2.83 -56.83
C ILE A 401 -21.03 -2.18 -56.36
N ARG A 402 -20.95 -0.98 -55.76
CA ARG A 402 -22.12 -0.29 -55.22
C ARG A 402 -22.73 0.74 -56.17
N TYR A 403 -21.89 1.43 -56.95
CA TYR A 403 -22.32 2.35 -58.01
C TYR A 403 -21.38 2.29 -59.21
N GLY A 404 -21.92 2.56 -60.41
CA GLY A 404 -21.20 2.44 -61.68
C GLY A 404 -21.13 1.00 -62.19
N ALA A 405 -20.26 0.76 -63.16
CA ALA A 405 -20.00 -0.57 -63.72
C ALA A 405 -18.50 -0.73 -64.03
N VAL A 406 -17.99 -1.94 -63.81
CA VAL A 406 -16.64 -2.33 -64.27
C VAL A 406 -16.62 -2.48 -65.80
N PRO A 407 -15.45 -2.41 -66.46
CA PRO A 407 -15.34 -2.59 -67.91
C PRO A 407 -16.01 -3.87 -68.41
N ALA A 408 -16.68 -3.78 -69.57
CA ALA A 408 -17.35 -4.92 -70.18
C ALA A 408 -16.35 -6.07 -70.44
N GLY A 409 -16.68 -7.28 -69.97
CA GLY A 409 -15.77 -8.44 -70.00
C GLY A 409 -14.93 -8.63 -68.73
N THR A 410 -15.09 -7.78 -67.71
CA THR A 410 -14.50 -7.96 -66.37
C THR A 410 -15.57 -8.12 -65.29
N SER A 411 -15.22 -8.75 -64.16
CA SER A 411 -16.08 -8.91 -62.97
C SER A 411 -15.26 -8.84 -61.68
N LEU A 412 -15.86 -8.27 -60.63
CA LEU A 412 -15.33 -8.26 -59.26
C LEU A 412 -15.93 -9.44 -58.47
N THR A 413 -15.11 -10.20 -57.75
CA THR A 413 -15.57 -11.23 -56.81
C THR A 413 -15.74 -10.68 -55.38
N SER A 414 -16.48 -11.41 -54.54
CA SER A 414 -16.68 -11.10 -53.12
C SER A 414 -15.38 -10.98 -52.32
N GLU A 415 -14.33 -11.69 -52.75
CA GLU A 415 -12.99 -11.71 -52.16
C GLU A 415 -12.09 -10.56 -52.70
N GLY A 416 -12.66 -9.61 -53.45
CA GLY A 416 -11.95 -8.43 -53.92
C GLY A 416 -11.15 -8.61 -55.21
N VAL A 417 -11.34 -9.69 -55.98
CA VAL A 417 -10.60 -9.88 -57.24
C VAL A 417 -11.38 -9.35 -58.44
N LEU A 418 -10.89 -8.28 -59.07
CA LEU A 418 -11.38 -7.77 -60.35
C LEU A 418 -10.59 -8.42 -61.48
N SER A 419 -11.23 -9.24 -62.31
CA SER A 419 -10.57 -9.96 -63.40
C SER A 419 -11.44 -10.13 -64.63
N GLY A 420 -10.83 -10.46 -65.77
CA GLY A 420 -11.50 -10.76 -67.04
C GLY A 420 -10.75 -10.17 -68.24
N THR A 421 -11.38 -10.19 -69.41
CA THR A 421 -10.81 -9.64 -70.66
C THR A 421 -11.70 -8.51 -71.15
N PRO A 422 -11.25 -7.23 -71.05
CA PRO A 422 -12.02 -6.08 -71.50
C PRO A 422 -12.34 -6.16 -73.00
N THR A 423 -13.59 -5.92 -73.38
CA THR A 423 -14.08 -6.04 -74.77
C THR A 423 -14.39 -4.71 -75.45
N GLN A 424 -14.45 -3.62 -74.70
CA GLN A 424 -14.80 -2.29 -75.20
C GLN A 424 -13.83 -1.23 -74.67
N SER A 425 -13.31 -0.38 -75.56
CA SER A 425 -12.48 0.77 -75.18
C SER A 425 -13.33 1.93 -74.65
N GLY A 426 -12.79 2.70 -73.71
CA GLY A 426 -13.48 3.83 -73.09
C GLY A 426 -13.00 4.15 -71.67
N SER A 427 -13.54 5.21 -71.08
CA SER A 427 -13.30 5.58 -69.69
C SER A 427 -14.46 5.12 -68.80
N TYR A 428 -14.11 4.57 -67.64
CA TYR A 428 -15.04 3.97 -66.68
C TYR A 428 -14.85 4.61 -65.30
N SER A 429 -15.95 4.75 -64.57
CA SER A 429 -15.95 5.17 -63.17
C SER A 429 -16.91 4.29 -62.40
N PHE A 430 -16.45 3.70 -61.32
CA PHE A 430 -17.27 2.86 -60.44
C PHE A 430 -16.81 3.02 -58.99
N SER A 431 -17.58 2.48 -58.06
CA SER A 431 -17.23 2.47 -56.65
C SER A 431 -17.32 1.06 -56.10
N ILE A 432 -16.26 0.67 -55.39
CA ILE A 432 -16.23 -0.56 -54.62
C ILE A 432 -16.64 -0.20 -53.19
N GLU A 433 -17.59 -0.95 -52.66
CA GLU A 433 -17.90 -0.99 -51.24
C GLU A 433 -17.20 -2.20 -50.64
N VAL A 434 -16.50 -1.98 -49.53
CA VAL A 434 -15.97 -3.04 -48.67
C VAL A 434 -16.78 -3.03 -47.38
N SER A 435 -17.32 -4.18 -46.98
CA SER A 435 -18.34 -4.27 -45.92
C SER A 435 -18.20 -5.51 -45.03
N ASN A 436 -18.59 -5.37 -43.77
CA ASN A 436 -18.81 -6.47 -42.83
C ASN A 436 -20.08 -6.20 -42.00
N GLU A 437 -20.38 -7.05 -41.01
CA GLU A 437 -21.55 -6.91 -40.14
C GLU A 437 -21.58 -5.62 -39.30
N PHE A 438 -20.45 -4.88 -39.21
CA PHE A 438 -20.29 -3.67 -38.40
C PHE A 438 -20.29 -2.37 -39.22
N GLY A 439 -20.38 -2.46 -40.54
CA GLY A 439 -20.52 -1.32 -41.45
C GLY A 439 -19.76 -1.49 -42.76
N SER A 440 -19.67 -0.41 -43.54
CA SER A 440 -18.97 -0.40 -44.82
C SER A 440 -18.22 0.89 -45.10
N THR A 441 -17.20 0.80 -45.94
CA THR A 441 -16.47 1.93 -46.52
C THR A 441 -16.59 1.87 -48.04
N LEU A 442 -16.82 3.02 -48.66
CA LEU A 442 -16.96 3.16 -50.10
C LEU A 442 -15.73 3.88 -50.69
N ARG A 443 -15.16 3.37 -51.77
CA ARG A 443 -14.11 4.05 -52.54
C ARG A 443 -14.45 4.09 -54.02
N VAL A 444 -14.26 5.26 -54.61
CA VAL A 444 -14.39 5.48 -56.06
C VAL A 444 -13.08 5.08 -56.74
N TYR A 445 -13.20 4.43 -57.89
CA TYR A 445 -12.10 4.12 -58.80
C TYR A 445 -12.46 4.62 -60.20
N THR A 446 -11.44 5.13 -60.89
CA THR A 446 -11.49 5.51 -62.29
C THR A 446 -10.67 4.52 -63.11
N GLY A 447 -10.98 4.37 -64.39
CA GLY A 447 -10.17 3.54 -65.27
C GLY A 447 -10.36 3.83 -66.74
N THR A 448 -9.37 3.44 -67.55
CA THR A 448 -9.40 3.59 -69.00
C THR A 448 -9.04 2.28 -69.68
N VAL A 449 -9.89 1.84 -70.60
CA VAL A 449 -9.62 0.72 -71.49
C VAL A 449 -9.09 1.25 -72.81
N LEU A 450 -7.81 1.00 -73.05
CA LEU A 450 -7.12 1.33 -74.30
C LEU A 450 -7.62 0.43 -75.45
N PRO A 451 -7.65 0.93 -76.70
CA PRO A 451 -8.07 0.15 -77.86
C PRO A 451 -7.15 -1.07 -78.09
N ALA A 452 -7.69 -2.07 -78.80
CA ALA A 452 -6.94 -3.28 -79.14
C ALA A 452 -5.70 -2.94 -79.99
N LYS A 453 -4.58 -3.60 -79.69
CA LYS A 453 -3.31 -3.38 -80.38
C LYS A 453 -3.36 -3.97 -81.80
N THR A 454 -3.33 -3.12 -82.81
CA THR A 454 -3.25 -3.56 -84.22
C THR A 454 -1.84 -4.02 -84.57
N THR A 455 -1.74 -5.06 -85.40
CA THR A 455 -0.47 -5.55 -85.96
C THR A 455 -0.44 -5.21 -87.45
N PRO A 456 0.62 -4.55 -87.97
CA PRO A 456 0.72 -4.24 -89.40
C PRO A 456 0.79 -5.50 -90.27
N ALA A 457 0.27 -5.41 -91.50
CA ALA A 457 0.39 -6.47 -92.51
C ALA A 457 1.67 -6.26 -93.36
N THR A 458 2.32 -7.35 -93.77
CA THR A 458 3.54 -7.30 -94.59
C THR A 458 3.25 -6.88 -96.03
N PRO A 459 4.01 -5.93 -96.63
CA PRO A 459 3.79 -5.54 -98.03
C PRO A 459 4.11 -6.65 -99.05
N VAL A 460 3.45 -6.60 -100.21
CA VAL A 460 3.57 -7.55 -101.33
C VAL A 460 3.68 -6.80 -102.66
N ASN A 461 4.54 -7.26 -103.58
CA ASN A 461 4.72 -6.73 -104.94
C ASN A 461 4.28 -7.75 -106.01
N THR A 462 3.59 -7.28 -107.06
CA THR A 462 3.07 -8.07 -108.18
C THR A 462 3.13 -7.28 -109.49
N THR A 463 3.24 -7.99 -110.62
CA THR A 463 3.21 -7.42 -111.98
C THR A 463 2.03 -7.97 -112.79
N SER A 464 1.54 -7.21 -113.76
CA SER A 464 0.42 -7.61 -114.61
C SER A 464 0.75 -8.72 -115.62
N ALA A 465 2.03 -9.05 -115.78
CA ALA A 465 2.55 -10.10 -116.64
C ALA A 465 3.88 -10.65 -116.10
N THR A 466 4.17 -11.92 -116.44
CA THR A 466 5.46 -12.60 -116.18
C THR A 466 6.33 -12.71 -117.44
N GLU A 467 5.85 -12.21 -118.59
CA GLU A 467 6.62 -12.10 -119.83
C GLU A 467 6.26 -10.78 -120.54
N ALA A 468 7.26 -10.06 -121.04
CA ALA A 468 7.10 -8.80 -121.76
C ALA A 468 8.16 -8.62 -122.87
N LYS A 469 7.93 -7.67 -123.78
CA LYS A 469 8.91 -7.25 -124.78
C LYS A 469 9.67 -6.02 -124.31
N ALA A 470 10.94 -5.88 -124.67
CA ALA A 470 11.66 -4.62 -124.50
C ALA A 470 10.89 -3.47 -125.20
N GLY A 471 10.66 -2.35 -124.51
CA GLY A 471 9.80 -1.25 -124.98
C GLY A 471 8.29 -1.39 -124.71
N ALA A 472 7.82 -2.49 -124.11
CA ALA A 472 6.40 -2.67 -123.78
C ALA A 472 5.99 -1.93 -122.48
N GLN A 473 4.68 -1.71 -122.32
CA GLN A 473 4.10 -1.27 -121.05
C GLN A 473 3.85 -2.47 -120.12
N LEU A 474 4.20 -2.31 -118.84
CA LEU A 474 3.98 -3.26 -117.76
C LEU A 474 3.28 -2.54 -116.61
N GLU A 475 2.20 -3.12 -116.06
CA GLU A 475 1.55 -2.61 -114.86
C GLU A 475 2.13 -3.31 -113.62
N VAL A 476 2.39 -2.52 -112.58
CA VAL A 476 2.97 -2.94 -111.30
C VAL A 476 1.97 -2.58 -110.20
N THR A 477 1.70 -3.54 -109.32
CA THR A 477 0.76 -3.42 -108.20
C THR A 477 1.39 -3.93 -106.92
N GLY A 478 1.28 -3.15 -105.85
CA GLY A 478 1.71 -3.54 -104.51
C GLY A 478 0.64 -3.24 -103.47
N THR A 479 0.64 -4.00 -102.38
CA THR A 479 -0.32 -3.84 -101.28
C THR A 479 0.39 -3.94 -99.93
N GLY A 480 -0.18 -3.34 -98.88
CA GLY A 480 0.34 -3.42 -97.51
C GLY A 480 1.32 -2.31 -97.10
N PHE A 481 1.60 -1.34 -97.97
CA PHE A 481 2.43 -0.16 -97.67
C PHE A 481 1.72 0.81 -96.72
N THR A 482 2.46 1.74 -96.10
CA THR A 482 1.87 2.74 -95.22
C THR A 482 1.03 3.73 -96.04
N PRO A 483 -0.22 4.07 -95.67
CA PRO A 483 -1.03 5.00 -96.46
C PRO A 483 -0.37 6.37 -96.64
N GLY A 484 -0.19 6.79 -97.90
CA GLY A 484 0.51 8.03 -98.28
C GLY A 484 2.02 7.90 -98.46
N GLU A 485 2.61 6.73 -98.20
CA GLU A 485 4.04 6.44 -98.43
C GLU A 485 4.42 6.51 -99.91
N LEU A 486 5.64 6.97 -100.20
CA LEU A 486 6.20 7.00 -101.55
C LEU A 486 7.02 5.74 -101.78
N VAL A 487 6.71 5.02 -102.86
CA VAL A 487 7.31 3.74 -103.21
C VAL A 487 7.98 3.86 -104.57
N GLU A 488 9.30 3.71 -104.61
CA GLU A 488 10.06 3.71 -105.86
C GLU A 488 9.89 2.39 -106.61
N VAL A 489 9.75 2.45 -107.93
CA VAL A 489 9.60 1.27 -108.80
C VAL A 489 10.86 1.08 -109.61
N TRP A 490 11.61 0.01 -109.35
CA TRP A 490 12.87 -0.32 -109.99
C TRP A 490 12.77 -1.59 -110.84
N LEU A 491 13.53 -1.64 -111.94
CA LEU A 491 13.78 -2.87 -112.70
C LEU A 491 15.20 -3.35 -112.41
N HIS A 492 15.32 -4.51 -111.75
CA HIS A 492 16.61 -5.09 -111.37
C HIS A 492 17.11 -6.07 -112.44
N SER A 493 18.12 -5.61 -113.19
CA SER A 493 19.12 -6.40 -113.93
C SER A 493 20.39 -5.58 -114.11
N THR A 494 20.26 -4.42 -114.77
CA THR A 494 21.03 -3.21 -114.41
C THR A 494 20.01 -2.25 -113.77
N PRO A 495 20.15 -1.82 -112.51
CA PRO A 495 19.12 -1.04 -111.83
C PRO A 495 18.69 0.20 -112.61
N VAL A 496 17.44 0.20 -113.08
CA VAL A 496 16.80 1.34 -113.75
C VAL A 496 15.51 1.65 -112.98
N GLN A 497 15.42 2.87 -112.46
CA GLN A 497 14.18 3.38 -111.87
C GLN A 497 13.17 3.60 -113.00
N LEU A 498 12.00 2.96 -112.89
CA LEU A 498 10.87 3.11 -113.81
C LEU A 498 9.98 4.30 -113.43
N GLY A 499 9.92 4.63 -112.13
CA GLY A 499 9.22 5.79 -111.59
C GLY A 499 8.91 5.63 -110.11
N GLU A 500 7.90 6.36 -109.64
CA GLU A 500 7.45 6.41 -108.24
C GLU A 500 5.93 6.22 -108.18
N LEU A 501 5.44 5.63 -107.09
CA LEU A 501 4.03 5.48 -106.77
C LEU A 501 3.77 6.01 -105.36
N THR A 502 2.54 6.48 -105.10
CA THR A 502 2.11 6.85 -103.74
C THR A 502 1.04 5.86 -103.28
N ALA A 503 1.20 5.31 -102.08
CA ALA A 503 0.25 4.37 -101.49
C ALA A 503 -1.10 5.05 -101.20
N ASP A 504 -2.19 4.41 -101.61
CA ASP A 504 -3.54 4.91 -101.35
C ASP A 504 -3.95 4.79 -99.86
N ALA A 505 -5.15 5.25 -99.52
CA ALA A 505 -5.68 5.21 -98.16
C ALA A 505 -5.82 3.78 -97.57
N ALA A 506 -5.67 2.73 -98.38
CA ALA A 506 -5.69 1.33 -98.00
C ALA A 506 -4.32 0.64 -98.17
N GLY A 507 -3.25 1.39 -98.42
CA GLY A 507 -1.88 0.88 -98.53
C GLY A 507 -1.55 0.21 -99.87
N ASN A 508 -2.30 0.51 -100.94
CA ASN A 508 -2.06 -0.05 -102.26
C ASN A 508 -1.34 0.95 -103.18
N VAL A 509 -0.37 0.46 -103.95
CA VAL A 509 0.30 1.19 -105.03
C VAL A 509 -0.02 0.54 -106.37
N ARG A 510 -0.25 1.34 -107.41
CA ARG A 510 -0.58 0.85 -108.76
C ARG A 510 -0.14 1.85 -109.83
N GLY A 511 0.59 1.39 -110.85
CA GLY A 511 0.89 2.19 -112.03
C GLY A 511 1.46 1.39 -113.20
N THR A 512 1.49 2.04 -114.37
CA THR A 512 1.93 1.43 -115.63
C THR A 512 3.20 2.11 -116.13
N PHE A 513 4.25 1.32 -116.34
CA PHE A 513 5.58 1.77 -116.69
C PHE A 513 6.02 1.22 -118.04
N THR A 514 6.85 1.95 -118.78
CA THR A 514 7.40 1.48 -120.06
C THR A 514 8.78 0.89 -119.83
N LEU A 515 8.96 -0.38 -120.19
CA LEU A 515 10.23 -1.08 -120.05
C LEU A 515 11.26 -0.51 -121.06
N PRO A 516 12.53 -0.29 -120.68
CA PRO A 516 13.55 0.22 -121.60
C PRO A 516 13.68 -0.61 -122.89
N ALA A 517 13.85 0.06 -124.03
CA ALA A 517 13.92 -0.58 -125.34
C ALA A 517 15.23 -1.34 -125.60
N ASN A 518 16.24 -1.12 -124.75
CA ASN A 518 17.59 -1.68 -124.83
C ASN A 518 17.87 -2.77 -123.77
N LEU A 519 16.84 -3.36 -123.17
CA LEU A 519 16.99 -4.48 -122.23
C LEU A 519 17.55 -5.72 -122.92
N GLU A 520 18.50 -6.39 -122.27
CA GLU A 520 18.95 -7.71 -122.71
C GLU A 520 17.84 -8.77 -122.48
N PRO A 521 17.59 -9.66 -123.45
CA PRO A 521 16.64 -10.76 -123.26
C PRO A 521 17.08 -11.70 -122.13
N GLY A 522 16.18 -11.98 -121.19
CA GLY A 522 16.52 -12.72 -119.97
C GLY A 522 15.41 -12.61 -118.92
N VAL A 523 15.70 -13.05 -117.69
CA VAL A 523 14.81 -12.88 -116.53
C VAL A 523 15.22 -11.63 -115.75
N HIS A 524 14.24 -10.78 -115.44
CA HIS A 524 14.35 -9.53 -114.71
C HIS A 524 13.37 -9.56 -113.52
N HIS A 525 13.53 -8.66 -112.54
CA HIS A 525 12.55 -8.47 -111.47
C HIS A 525 12.15 -7.00 -111.37
N VAL A 526 10.88 -6.75 -111.04
CA VAL A 526 10.45 -5.43 -110.55
C VAL A 526 10.64 -5.41 -109.04
N VAL A 527 11.22 -4.34 -108.51
CA VAL A 527 11.39 -4.12 -107.08
C VAL A 527 10.64 -2.85 -106.70
N LEU A 528 9.76 -2.96 -105.71
CA LEU A 528 9.18 -1.82 -105.02
C LEU A 528 10.06 -1.51 -103.81
N VAL A 529 10.52 -0.27 -103.67
CA VAL A 529 11.34 0.17 -102.54
C VAL A 529 10.54 1.18 -101.72
N ASP A 530 10.36 0.92 -100.43
CA ASP A 530 9.59 1.77 -99.51
C ASP A 530 10.39 2.99 -99.01
N GLU A 531 9.78 3.88 -98.22
CA GLU A 531 10.46 5.11 -97.76
C GLU A 531 11.61 4.84 -96.77
N HIS A 532 11.67 3.61 -96.24
CA HIS A 532 12.69 3.10 -95.33
C HIS A 532 13.81 2.33 -96.07
N GLY A 533 13.71 2.18 -97.40
CA GLY A 533 14.67 1.48 -98.24
C GLY A 533 14.51 -0.05 -98.26
N VAL A 534 13.36 -0.59 -97.86
CA VAL A 534 13.08 -2.03 -97.87
C VAL A 534 12.63 -2.46 -99.27
N GLU A 535 13.30 -3.47 -99.83
CA GLU A 535 13.03 -4.01 -101.16
C GLU A 535 11.96 -5.12 -101.16
N TYR A 536 10.89 -4.90 -101.91
CA TYR A 536 9.82 -5.88 -102.16
C TYR A 536 9.90 -6.35 -103.62
N VAL A 537 10.47 -7.54 -103.82
CA VAL A 537 10.77 -8.10 -105.16
C VAL A 537 9.56 -8.83 -105.75
N SER A 538 9.27 -8.62 -107.04
CA SER A 538 8.25 -9.36 -107.79
C SER A 538 8.71 -10.77 -108.14
N GLY A 539 7.77 -11.62 -108.56
CA GLY A 539 8.12 -12.83 -109.31
C GLY A 539 8.85 -12.51 -110.63
N ASP A 540 9.43 -13.55 -111.24
CA ASP A 540 10.20 -13.51 -112.48
C ASP A 540 9.44 -12.82 -113.64
N LEU A 541 10.10 -11.86 -114.28
CA LEU A 541 9.64 -11.19 -115.51
C LEU A 541 10.60 -11.53 -116.67
N THR A 542 10.13 -12.32 -117.63
CA THR A 542 10.92 -12.70 -118.81
C THR A 542 10.83 -11.63 -119.90
N ILE A 543 11.98 -11.14 -120.38
CA ILE A 543 12.07 -10.10 -121.41
C ILE A 543 12.54 -10.69 -122.75
N THR A 544 11.85 -10.33 -123.83
CA THR A 544 12.15 -10.75 -125.21
C THR A 544 12.57 -9.59 -126.12
N ALA A 545 13.38 -9.91 -127.16
CA ALA A 545 14.06 -8.92 -128.01
C ALA A 545 13.14 -8.13 -128.96
N ALA A 546 13.56 -6.90 -129.30
CA ALA A 546 12.94 -6.06 -130.33
C ALA A 546 13.42 -6.43 -131.75
N GLU A 547 12.63 -6.07 -132.77
CA GLU A 547 12.74 -6.64 -134.11
C GLU A 547 13.65 -5.82 -135.06
N GLY A 548 14.84 -6.37 -135.40
CA GLY A 548 15.59 -6.07 -136.64
C GLY A 548 17.02 -5.49 -136.52
N GLY A 549 18.03 -6.16 -137.14
CA GLY A 549 19.18 -5.43 -137.73
C GLY A 549 20.66 -5.85 -137.54
N ALA A 550 21.04 -7.13 -137.70
CA ALA A 550 22.36 -7.64 -138.20
C ALA A 550 23.75 -7.21 -137.59
N ALA A 551 24.64 -8.20 -137.43
CA ALA A 551 26.07 -8.08 -137.07
C ALA A 551 27.01 -8.10 -138.33
N PRO A 552 28.37 -7.93 -138.28
CA PRO A 552 29.26 -8.96 -137.68
C PRO A 552 30.69 -8.57 -137.17
N ALA A 553 31.30 -9.53 -136.45
CA ALA A 553 32.74 -9.94 -136.43
C ALA A 553 33.83 -9.18 -135.60
N ALA A 554 34.67 -10.00 -134.96
CA ALA A 554 35.89 -9.70 -134.17
C ALA A 554 37.17 -10.10 -135.00
N PRO A 555 38.39 -10.38 -134.45
CA PRO A 555 38.98 -10.17 -133.09
C PRO A 555 40.43 -9.59 -133.09
N VAL A 556 41.03 -9.31 -131.91
CA VAL A 556 42.29 -9.92 -131.34
C VAL A 556 42.97 -9.06 -130.23
N THR A 557 43.61 -9.76 -129.30
CA THR A 557 44.45 -9.33 -128.14
C THR A 557 45.79 -8.67 -128.54
N PRO A 558 46.55 -7.91 -127.67
CA PRO A 558 47.24 -8.50 -126.49
C PRO A 558 47.68 -7.60 -125.28
N THR A 559 48.26 -8.28 -124.26
CA THR A 559 49.36 -7.88 -123.33
C THR A 559 49.19 -7.00 -122.04
N LYS A 560 49.42 -7.70 -120.91
CA LYS A 560 49.99 -7.32 -119.58
C LYS A 560 51.28 -6.46 -119.70
N PRO A 561 51.56 -5.42 -118.85
CA PRO A 561 51.96 -5.55 -117.41
C PRO A 561 51.36 -4.44 -116.49
N ALA A 562 51.71 -4.19 -115.21
CA ALA A 562 52.77 -4.67 -114.29
C ALA A 562 52.25 -4.81 -112.81
N ALA A 563 53.08 -4.57 -111.77
CA ALA A 563 52.67 -4.46 -110.34
C ALA A 563 53.63 -3.55 -109.52
N ALA A 564 53.13 -2.93 -108.44
CA ALA A 564 53.94 -2.46 -107.29
C ALA A 564 53.10 -2.21 -106.00
N LYS A 565 53.50 -2.85 -104.89
CA LYS A 565 53.25 -2.50 -103.46
C LYS A 565 54.56 -1.85 -102.90
N PRO A 566 54.71 -1.37 -101.64
CA PRO A 566 53.92 -1.55 -100.40
C PRO A 566 53.32 -0.20 -99.88
N SER A 567 52.95 0.10 -98.62
CA SER A 567 53.17 -0.56 -97.30
C SER A 567 52.14 -0.16 -96.21
N ALA A 568 52.45 -0.50 -94.95
CA ALA A 568 51.82 -0.17 -93.66
C ALA A 568 51.96 1.32 -93.25
N THR A 569 51.29 1.89 -92.24
CA THR A 569 50.98 1.45 -90.85
C THR A 569 49.86 2.39 -90.30
N GLN A 570 49.02 2.16 -89.27
CA GLN A 570 49.00 1.25 -88.09
C GLN A 570 47.55 1.06 -87.54
N LEU A 571 47.42 0.32 -86.42
CA LEU A 571 46.31 0.20 -85.44
C LEU A 571 46.69 0.96 -84.12
N PRO A 572 45.91 1.02 -82.99
CA PRO A 572 44.77 0.20 -82.50
C PRO A 572 43.47 1.01 -82.20
N ALA A 573 42.25 0.45 -82.00
CA ALA A 573 41.76 -0.59 -81.08
C ALA A 573 41.91 -0.21 -79.58
N LEU A 574 41.03 -0.55 -78.62
CA LEU A 574 39.68 -1.17 -78.54
C LEU A 574 39.16 -0.87 -77.11
N GLY A 575 37.85 -0.96 -76.81
CA GLY A 575 37.36 -0.86 -75.43
C GLY A 575 35.84 -0.92 -75.29
N PHE A 576 35.34 -1.93 -74.58
CA PHE A 576 33.92 -2.28 -74.42
C PHE A 576 33.59 -2.42 -72.92
N GLU A 577 32.29 -2.52 -72.58
CA GLU A 577 31.74 -2.92 -71.26
C GLU A 577 31.91 -1.94 -70.07
N SER A 578 31.06 -1.89 -69.04
CA SER A 578 29.67 -2.38 -68.83
C SER A 578 29.11 -1.77 -67.52
N GLY A 579 27.80 -1.94 -67.23
CA GLY A 579 27.35 -2.20 -65.85
C GLY A 579 26.62 -1.10 -65.02
N THR A 580 25.34 -1.39 -64.73
CA THR A 580 24.64 -1.24 -63.43
C THR A 580 24.33 0.14 -62.79
N ALA A 581 23.04 0.49 -62.87
CA ALA A 581 22.06 0.61 -61.75
C ALA A 581 22.02 1.81 -60.75
N ALA A 582 20.76 2.15 -60.41
CA ALA A 582 20.23 2.53 -59.08
C ALA A 582 19.94 4.02 -58.70
N VAL A 583 18.63 4.30 -58.53
CA VAL A 583 17.98 4.89 -57.32
C VAL A 583 17.98 6.42 -57.04
N LEU A 584 16.79 7.00 -57.27
CA LEU A 584 15.97 7.95 -56.47
C LEU A 584 16.50 9.30 -55.89
N VAL A 585 15.67 10.33 -56.16
CA VAL A 585 15.08 11.36 -55.25
C VAL A 585 15.94 12.54 -54.76
N GLY A 586 15.34 13.74 -54.80
CA GLY A 586 15.54 14.75 -53.76
C GLY A 586 15.44 16.23 -54.20
N THR A 587 14.23 16.77 -54.39
CA THR A 587 14.02 18.22 -54.60
C THR A 587 13.18 18.89 -53.52
N MET A 588 13.79 19.94 -52.92
CA MET A 588 13.20 21.21 -52.46
C MET A 588 12.42 21.38 -51.13
N LEU A 589 12.77 22.51 -50.48
CA LEU A 589 11.98 23.45 -49.64
C LEU A 589 11.32 22.92 -48.34
N LEU A 590 11.07 23.70 -47.28
CA LEU A 590 11.56 24.94 -46.62
C LEU A 590 10.38 25.48 -45.78
N LEU A 591 10.66 26.03 -44.58
CA LEU A 591 9.74 26.79 -43.69
C LEU A 591 8.54 26.01 -43.10
N GLY A 592 8.11 26.26 -41.85
CA GLY A 592 8.68 27.14 -40.82
C GLY A 592 7.88 27.11 -39.50
N THR A 593 8.45 27.71 -38.44
CA THR A 593 7.81 28.63 -37.45
C THR A 593 6.41 28.30 -36.86
N ALA A 594 6.12 28.42 -35.56
CA ALA A 594 6.83 29.06 -34.43
C ALA A 594 6.11 28.81 -33.06
N LEU A 595 6.78 29.17 -31.94
CA LEU A 595 6.27 29.56 -30.59
C LEU A 595 5.21 28.66 -29.89
N LEU A 596 5.32 28.34 -28.60
CA LEU A 596 5.35 29.31 -27.49
C LEU A 596 5.91 28.71 -26.16
N LEU A 597 6.15 29.60 -25.20
CA LEU A 597 6.81 29.38 -23.90
C LEU A 597 5.81 29.34 -22.71
N VAL A 598 6.35 29.29 -21.49
CA VAL A 598 5.69 29.44 -20.16
C VAL A 598 5.10 28.13 -19.60
N GLY A 599 5.30 27.77 -18.33
CA GLY A 599 6.12 28.39 -17.28
C GLY A 599 5.86 27.74 -15.92
N ARG A 600 6.89 27.57 -15.09
CA ARG A 600 6.81 26.77 -13.85
C ARG A 600 7.33 27.57 -12.65
N ARG A 601 6.44 27.98 -11.73
CA ARG A 601 6.63 27.98 -10.25
C ARG A 601 5.43 28.56 -9.48
N ARG A 602 5.25 28.04 -8.26
CA ARG A 602 4.30 28.49 -7.22
C ARG A 602 4.80 29.80 -6.56
N THR A 603 3.89 30.57 -5.95
CA THR A 603 3.82 30.81 -4.48
C THR A 603 2.59 31.63 -4.06
N ASP A 604 1.90 31.12 -3.04
CA ASP A 604 1.34 31.79 -1.84
C ASP A 604 0.10 32.74 -1.83
N ALA A 605 -0.71 32.45 -0.80
CA ALA A 605 -1.43 33.36 0.12
C ALA A 605 -2.80 33.98 -0.24
N GLU A 606 -3.82 33.41 0.40
CA GLU A 606 -4.98 34.01 1.07
C GLU A 606 -5.21 35.54 1.01
N ARG A 607 -6.42 35.94 0.60
CA ARG A 607 -7.33 36.70 1.48
C ARG A 607 -8.79 36.54 1.09
#